data_AF-A0A1G8NBN8-F1
#
_entry.id   AF-A0A1G8NBN8-F1
#
_cell.length_a   1.000
_cell.length_b   1.000
_cell.length_c   1.000
_cell.angle_alpha   90.00
_cell.angle_beta   90.00
_cell.angle_gamma   90.00
#
_symmetry.space_group_name_H-M   'P 1'
#
loop_
_entity.id
_entity.type
_entity.pdbx_description
1 polymer ?
#
loop_
_entity_poly.entity_id
_entity_poly.type
_entity_poly.pdbx_seq_one_letter_code
_entity_poly.pdbx_strand_id
1 'polypeptide(L)'
;MANDTKARKGRQQNPQAEAQGVLDLATGGAPAPAQDTTPAKLPAPVKRERPALLPLRHTDRDFFLADLFDYALKDDGASMEAPIFTLSTKADLSTWTWESKDGNRSVEVYPSIKGRATQFDKDVLIYVVSQMTEGLNRGRDDAKNRTVRFTVRDYLVSTNKPTGGAEYQRLENALERLRGTTIKTDIRTGGQRVKEGFGIIDSWTIIERAPDDERMIAVEVTLSKWLFNAVQAHEVLTIHPDYFRLRRPLERRLYELARKHCGHQTLWSIGLELLQEKAGSKGTLREFRRMVREIIEAHTLPEYRMTLDDADKVTFYVRNPQRLIAGLTKGNKADAVHSYTRNPKRVPPELKGKGKP
;
A
#
# COMPACT_ATOMS: atom_id res chain seq x y z
N MET A 1 -6.43 37.78 52.26
CA MET A 1 -7.58 37.89 53.17
C MET A 1 -8.66 36.97 52.59
N ALA A 2 -8.91 35.77 53.13
CA ALA A 2 -9.60 35.47 54.41
C ALA A 2 -11.09 35.86 54.33
N ASN A 3 -12.13 35.03 54.56
CA ASN A 3 -12.29 33.64 55.08
C ASN A 3 -13.37 32.92 54.21
N ASP A 4 -13.49 31.59 54.05
CA ASP A 4 -13.59 30.44 54.98
C ASP A 4 -14.91 30.36 55.81
N THR A 5 -15.72 29.29 55.62
CA THR A 5 -16.64 28.65 56.60
C THR A 5 -17.26 27.36 56.01
N LYS A 6 -17.55 26.37 56.87
CA LYS A 6 -17.80 24.95 56.55
C LYS A 6 -19.25 24.45 56.74
N ALA A 7 -19.59 23.44 55.93
CA ALA A 7 -20.27 22.16 56.25
C ALA A 7 -21.68 22.10 56.90
N ARG A 8 -22.47 21.09 56.43
CA ARG A 8 -22.88 19.95 57.29
C ARG A 8 -23.31 18.70 56.50
N LYS A 9 -23.13 17.53 57.14
CA LYS A 9 -23.57 16.19 56.67
C LYS A 9 -24.97 15.88 57.20
N GLY A 10 -25.73 15.06 56.46
CA GLY A 10 -26.85 14.27 56.97
C GLY A 10 -26.60 12.77 56.76
N ARG A 11 -26.86 11.95 57.79
CA ARG A 11 -26.74 10.47 57.78
C ARG A 11 -27.87 9.94 58.66
N GLN A 12 -28.63 8.94 58.18
CA GLN A 12 -29.59 8.18 58.99
C GLN A 12 -29.42 6.67 58.75
N GLN A 13 -30.02 5.87 59.64
CA GLN A 13 -29.60 4.51 60.00
C GLN A 13 -30.73 3.48 59.81
N ASN A 14 -30.33 2.20 59.60
CA ASN A 14 -30.81 0.92 60.22
C ASN A 14 -32.22 0.80 60.87
N PRO A 15 -32.83 -0.41 60.96
CA PRO A 15 -32.20 -1.60 61.57
C PRO A 15 -32.57 -3.00 61.00
N GLN A 16 -32.22 -4.04 61.78
CA GLN A 16 -32.11 -5.49 61.47
C GLN A 16 -33.40 -6.31 61.73
N ALA A 17 -33.43 -7.58 61.31
CA ALA A 17 -34.30 -8.65 61.85
C ALA A 17 -33.70 -10.07 61.67
N GLU A 18 -34.26 -11.05 62.39
CA GLU A 18 -33.69 -12.38 62.77
C GLU A 18 -34.77 -13.50 62.68
N ALA A 19 -34.51 -14.81 62.60
CA ALA A 19 -33.30 -15.64 62.36
C ALA A 19 -33.77 -17.10 62.00
N GLN A 20 -33.13 -18.16 62.56
CA GLN A 20 -33.47 -19.61 62.48
C GLN A 20 -33.15 -20.33 61.14
N GLY A 21 -32.60 -21.56 61.07
CA GLY A 21 -31.93 -22.39 62.09
C GLY A 21 -32.41 -23.86 62.11
N VAL A 22 -31.60 -24.81 61.63
CA VAL A 22 -31.69 -26.26 61.95
C VAL A 22 -30.28 -26.87 61.97
N LEU A 23 -29.97 -27.69 62.96
CA LEU A 23 -28.75 -28.53 63.01
C LEU A 23 -29.05 -29.93 62.45
N ASP A 24 -28.03 -30.57 61.87
CA ASP A 24 -27.91 -32.03 61.93
C ASP A 24 -26.45 -32.44 62.14
N LEU A 25 -26.23 -33.49 62.92
CA LEU A 25 -24.93 -33.83 63.52
C LEU A 25 -24.69 -35.35 63.43
N ALA A 26 -23.80 -35.79 62.55
CA ALA A 26 -23.26 -37.15 62.58
C ALA A 26 -21.89 -37.28 61.89
N THR A 27 -20.93 -37.84 62.62
CA THR A 27 -19.81 -38.71 62.17
C THR A 27 -19.17 -38.44 60.79
N GLY A 28 -17.87 -38.17 60.65
CA GLY A 28 -16.76 -38.71 61.45
C GLY A 28 -15.80 -39.47 60.52
N GLY A 29 -14.82 -38.78 59.95
CA GLY A 29 -13.81 -39.36 59.06
C GLY A 29 -12.64 -38.40 58.89
N ALA A 30 -11.42 -38.86 59.20
CA ALA A 30 -10.22 -38.03 59.14
C ALA A 30 -9.74 -37.86 57.68
N PRO A 31 -9.48 -36.64 57.20
CA PRO A 31 -8.92 -36.42 55.87
C PRO A 31 -7.41 -36.69 55.83
N ALA A 32 -6.96 -37.32 54.75
CA ALA A 32 -5.55 -37.60 54.44
C ALA A 32 -4.74 -36.29 54.23
N PRO A 33 -3.39 -36.32 54.37
CA PRO A 33 -2.57 -35.11 54.29
C PRO A 33 -2.68 -34.40 52.93
N ALA A 34 -2.68 -33.07 53.00
CA ALA A 34 -2.87 -32.20 51.84
C ALA A 34 -1.76 -32.39 50.79
N GLN A 35 -2.17 -32.52 49.53
CA GLN A 35 -1.26 -32.52 48.39
C GLN A 35 -0.83 -31.08 48.05
N ASP A 36 0.45 -30.91 47.79
CA ASP A 36 1.10 -29.62 47.55
C ASP A 36 0.77 -29.07 46.15
N THR A 37 -0.38 -28.38 46.03
CA THR A 37 -0.84 -27.80 44.77
C THR A 37 -0.11 -26.48 44.47
N THR A 38 1.11 -26.59 43.93
CA THR A 38 1.79 -25.45 43.30
C THR A 38 0.87 -24.82 42.24
N PRO A 39 0.51 -23.53 42.30
CA PRO A 39 -0.39 -22.93 41.34
C PRO A 39 0.23 -22.91 39.93
N ALA A 40 -0.45 -23.53 38.97
CA ALA A 40 0.02 -23.63 37.60
C ALA A 40 0.23 -22.23 36.99
N LYS A 41 1.47 -21.96 36.58
CA LYS A 41 1.88 -20.72 35.92
C LYS A 41 1.03 -20.50 34.66
N LEU A 42 0.23 -19.43 34.64
CA LEU A 42 -0.59 -19.07 33.48
C LEU A 42 0.28 -19.04 32.20
N PRO A 43 -0.22 -19.59 31.07
CA PRO A 43 0.53 -19.59 29.82
C PRO A 43 0.84 -18.15 29.40
N ALA A 44 2.07 -17.93 28.94
CA ALA A 44 2.50 -16.63 28.45
C ALA A 44 1.55 -16.13 27.34
N PRO A 45 1.25 -14.82 27.26
CA PRO A 45 0.30 -14.30 26.30
C PRO A 45 0.74 -14.65 24.88
N VAL A 46 -0.11 -15.40 24.17
CA VAL A 46 0.09 -15.73 22.76
C VAL A 46 0.38 -14.42 22.02
N LYS A 47 1.53 -14.35 21.33
CA LYS A 47 1.86 -13.21 20.45
C LYS A 47 0.70 -13.07 19.47
N ARG A 48 -0.15 -12.06 19.67
CA ARG A 48 -1.25 -11.75 18.74
C ARG A 48 -0.63 -11.53 17.37
N GLU A 49 -0.84 -12.48 16.47
CA GLU A 49 -0.46 -12.35 15.08
C GLU A 49 -1.11 -11.08 14.55
N ARG A 50 -0.29 -10.08 14.24
CA ARG A 50 -0.81 -8.83 13.67
C ARG A 50 -1.29 -9.20 12.27
N PRO A 51 -2.56 -8.92 11.91
CA PRO A 51 -3.03 -9.19 10.57
C PRO A 51 -2.11 -8.50 9.57
N ALA A 52 -1.63 -9.27 8.60
CA ALA A 52 -0.54 -8.86 7.72
C ALA A 52 -0.92 -7.62 6.89
N LEU A 53 -2.22 -7.51 6.55
CA LEU A 53 -2.84 -6.32 5.96
C LEU A 53 -3.63 -5.54 7.02
N LEU A 54 -3.73 -4.22 6.83
CA LEU A 54 -4.69 -3.39 7.56
C LEU A 54 -6.13 -3.93 7.36
N PRO A 55 -7.04 -3.72 8.33
CA PRO A 55 -8.44 -4.11 8.18
C PRO A 55 -9.06 -3.43 6.96
N LEU A 56 -9.96 -4.17 6.28
CA LEU A 56 -10.92 -3.55 5.38
C LEU A 56 -11.87 -2.71 6.26
N ARG A 57 -11.94 -1.41 6.01
CA ARG A 57 -12.69 -0.45 6.84
C ARG A 57 -14.12 -0.25 6.35
N HIS A 58 -14.28 -0.32 5.03
CA HIS A 58 -15.51 -0.03 4.31
C HIS A 58 -15.98 -1.31 3.61
N THR A 59 -16.40 -2.27 4.45
CA THR A 59 -16.96 -3.56 4.02
C THR A 59 -18.35 -3.34 3.44
N ASP A 60 -19.18 -2.64 4.21
CA ASP A 60 -20.48 -2.14 3.81
C ASP A 60 -20.26 -0.81 3.07
N ARG A 61 -19.96 -0.93 1.78
CA ARG A 61 -19.84 0.24 0.90
C ARG A 61 -21.24 0.83 0.74
N ASP A 62 -21.47 2.02 1.29
CA ASP A 62 -22.77 2.72 1.31
C ASP A 62 -23.51 2.54 -0.04
N PHE A 63 -24.70 1.92 -0.01
CA PHE A 63 -25.44 1.38 -1.17
C PHE A 63 -25.92 2.42 -2.21
N PHE A 64 -25.43 3.66 -2.12
CA PHE A 64 -25.97 4.87 -2.78
C PHE A 64 -25.01 5.60 -3.73
N LEU A 65 -23.74 5.17 -3.85
CA LEU A 65 -22.75 5.79 -4.77
C LEU A 65 -22.56 4.93 -6.04
N ALA A 66 -23.62 4.80 -6.85
CA ALA A 66 -23.65 3.93 -8.03
C ALA A 66 -22.57 4.24 -9.09
N ASP A 67 -22.08 5.48 -9.17
CA ASP A 67 -21.06 5.87 -10.15
C ASP A 67 -19.59 5.68 -9.70
N LEU A 68 -19.35 5.44 -8.41
CA LEU A 68 -18.01 5.52 -7.82
C LEU A 68 -17.30 4.16 -7.65
N PHE A 69 -17.97 3.02 -7.84
CA PHE A 69 -17.51 1.77 -7.22
C PHE A 69 -17.06 0.63 -8.15
N ASP A 70 -17.31 0.70 -9.47
CA ASP A 70 -16.92 -0.35 -10.43
C ASP A 70 -15.69 -0.02 -11.28
N TYR A 71 -15.07 1.16 -11.12
CA TYR A 71 -13.85 1.47 -11.86
C TYR A 71 -12.61 0.77 -11.28
N ALA A 72 -11.77 0.24 -12.16
CA ALA A 72 -10.53 -0.39 -11.75
C ALA A 72 -9.51 0.67 -11.30
N LEU A 73 -8.97 0.54 -10.09
CA LEU A 73 -7.93 1.45 -9.57
C LEU A 73 -6.71 1.46 -10.50
N LYS A 74 -6.18 2.64 -10.80
CA LYS A 74 -5.08 2.90 -11.73
C LYS A 74 -3.95 3.63 -11.03
N ASP A 75 -2.73 3.28 -11.40
CA ASP A 75 -1.51 3.97 -10.98
C ASP A 75 -0.61 4.22 -12.19
N ASP A 76 0.19 5.29 -12.17
CA ASP A 76 0.94 5.74 -13.33
C ASP A 76 2.21 4.88 -13.55
N GLY A 77 2.39 4.41 -14.79
CA GLY A 77 3.45 3.47 -15.11
C GLY A 77 4.85 4.07 -15.04
N ALA A 78 4.99 5.40 -15.05
CA ALA A 78 6.27 6.08 -15.06
C ALA A 78 6.85 6.25 -13.64
N SER A 79 6.03 6.66 -12.67
CA SER A 79 6.43 6.75 -11.25
C SER A 79 6.63 5.38 -10.59
N MET A 80 5.99 4.32 -11.09
CA MET A 80 6.35 2.94 -10.68
C MET A 80 7.80 2.57 -11.03
N GLU A 81 8.40 3.20 -12.05
CA GLU A 81 9.72 2.80 -12.55
C GLU A 81 10.89 3.40 -11.76
N ALA A 82 10.77 4.68 -11.40
CA ALA A 82 11.79 5.46 -10.70
C ALA A 82 11.38 5.77 -9.24
N PRO A 83 12.31 5.82 -8.28
CA PRO A 83 12.03 6.08 -6.86
C PRO A 83 11.71 7.56 -6.56
N ILE A 84 10.60 8.06 -7.10
CA ILE A 84 10.18 9.46 -6.94
C ILE A 84 9.82 9.76 -5.47
N PHE A 85 8.94 8.93 -4.91
CA PHE A 85 8.40 9.10 -3.56
C PHE A 85 9.37 8.60 -2.49
N THR A 86 9.37 9.25 -1.32
CA THR A 86 10.17 8.78 -0.18
C THR A 86 9.51 7.62 0.56
N LEU A 87 10.32 6.65 0.99
CA LEU A 87 9.91 5.61 1.93
C LEU A 87 9.90 6.09 3.39
N SER A 88 10.36 7.31 3.66
CA SER A 88 10.38 7.90 4.99
C SER A 88 8.95 8.20 5.49
N THR A 89 8.69 7.92 6.76
CA THR A 89 7.48 8.37 7.48
C THR A 89 7.69 9.69 8.25
N LYS A 90 8.89 10.27 8.15
CA LYS A 90 9.24 11.63 8.62
C LYS A 90 9.55 12.53 7.42
N ALA A 91 9.50 13.84 7.60
CA ALA A 91 9.87 14.80 6.56
C ALA A 91 11.27 14.49 5.97
N ASP A 92 11.33 14.25 4.66
CA ASP A 92 12.56 13.99 3.92
C ASP A 92 12.94 15.26 3.14
N LEU A 93 13.91 16.02 3.67
CA LEU A 93 14.39 17.28 3.09
C LEU A 93 15.61 17.10 2.17
N SER A 94 15.97 15.86 1.84
CA SER A 94 17.10 15.60 0.93
C SER A 94 16.64 15.39 -0.51
N THR A 95 17.38 16.01 -1.43
CA THR A 95 17.30 15.74 -2.88
C THR A 95 17.60 14.27 -3.15
N TRP A 96 16.92 13.69 -4.12
CA TRP A 96 17.14 12.32 -4.56
C TRP A 96 17.51 12.27 -6.04
N THR A 97 18.57 11.56 -6.38
CA THR A 97 18.96 11.32 -7.78
C THR A 97 18.94 9.82 -8.05
N TRP A 98 18.39 9.43 -9.19
CA TRP A 98 18.38 8.06 -9.66
C TRP A 98 18.64 8.02 -11.17
N GLU A 99 19.37 7.00 -11.61
CA GLU A 99 19.65 6.72 -13.01
C GLU A 99 19.35 5.25 -13.31
N SER A 100 18.82 4.97 -14.50
CA SER A 100 18.70 3.59 -15.00
C SER A 100 20.07 2.97 -15.20
N LYS A 101 20.21 1.67 -14.93
CA LYS A 101 21.46 0.92 -15.15
C LYS A 101 22.02 1.02 -16.58
N ASP A 102 21.13 1.22 -17.54
CA ASP A 102 21.40 1.40 -18.97
C ASP A 102 21.62 2.86 -19.40
N GLY A 103 21.77 3.81 -18.45
CA GLY A 103 22.11 5.24 -18.68
C GLY A 103 21.06 6.06 -19.45
N ASN A 104 19.94 5.44 -19.82
CA ASN A 104 18.96 6.00 -20.74
C ASN A 104 17.85 6.81 -20.08
N ARG A 105 17.77 6.85 -18.74
CA ARG A 105 16.75 7.56 -17.97
C ARG A 105 17.37 8.07 -16.67
N SER A 106 17.16 9.34 -16.35
CA SER A 106 17.50 9.91 -15.04
C SER A 106 16.33 10.68 -14.42
N VAL A 107 16.33 10.71 -13.09
CA VAL A 107 15.36 11.44 -12.27
C VAL A 107 16.08 12.12 -11.12
N GLU A 108 15.93 13.44 -11.04
CA GLU A 108 16.27 14.25 -9.88
C GLU A 108 14.95 14.68 -9.21
N VAL A 109 14.85 14.53 -7.89
CA VAL A 109 13.65 14.87 -7.11
C VAL A 109 14.04 15.82 -5.99
N TYR A 110 13.40 16.99 -5.98
CA TYR A 110 13.67 18.07 -5.05
C TYR A 110 12.50 18.22 -4.05
N PRO A 111 12.76 18.19 -2.74
CA PRO A 111 11.75 18.42 -1.71
C PRO A 111 11.43 19.91 -1.55
N SER A 112 10.25 20.20 -1.01
CA SER A 112 9.96 21.50 -0.38
C SER A 112 10.34 21.49 1.10
N ILE A 113 10.16 22.63 1.78
CA ILE A 113 10.25 22.73 3.25
C ILE A 113 9.27 21.81 4.00
N LYS A 114 8.19 21.36 3.36
CA LYS A 114 7.24 20.35 3.90
C LYS A 114 7.73 18.90 3.71
N GLY A 115 8.90 18.72 3.08
CA GLY A 115 9.48 17.42 2.72
C GLY A 115 9.06 16.92 1.33
N ARG A 116 9.78 15.91 0.84
CA ARG A 116 9.45 15.14 -0.36
C ARG A 116 8.15 14.35 -0.15
N ALA A 117 7.32 14.25 -1.20
CA ALA A 117 6.14 13.40 -1.21
C ALA A 117 6.49 11.95 -0.86
N THR A 118 5.67 11.37 0.03
CA THR A 118 5.84 10.02 0.57
C THR A 118 5.08 8.99 -0.28
N GLN A 119 5.43 7.71 -0.14
CA GLN A 119 4.70 6.60 -0.76
C GLN A 119 3.21 6.54 -0.37
N PHE A 120 2.80 7.18 0.74
CA PHE A 120 1.40 7.28 1.14
C PHE A 120 0.67 8.46 0.49
N ASP A 121 1.37 9.55 0.16
CA ASP A 121 0.78 10.71 -0.51
C ASP A 121 0.36 10.35 -1.95
N LYS A 122 1.05 9.37 -2.55
CA LYS A 122 0.70 8.79 -3.86
C LYS A 122 -0.74 8.23 -3.92
N ASP A 123 -1.36 7.90 -2.79
CA ASP A 123 -2.77 7.47 -2.77
C ASP A 123 -3.71 8.50 -3.41
N VAL A 124 -3.39 9.79 -3.31
CA VAL A 124 -4.13 10.87 -3.99
C VAL A 124 -4.02 10.74 -5.51
N LEU A 125 -2.81 10.50 -6.03
CA LEU A 125 -2.57 10.37 -7.46
C LEU A 125 -3.25 9.13 -8.02
N ILE A 126 -3.14 8.00 -7.33
CA ILE A 126 -3.81 6.75 -7.70
C ILE A 126 -5.32 6.99 -7.82
N TYR A 127 -5.93 7.64 -6.82
CA TYR A 127 -7.35 7.96 -6.85
C TYR A 127 -7.73 8.87 -8.04
N VAL A 128 -7.01 9.97 -8.23
CA VAL A 128 -7.28 10.94 -9.31
C VAL A 128 -7.05 10.35 -10.70
N VAL A 129 -5.97 9.59 -10.90
CA VAL A 129 -5.65 8.88 -12.15
C VAL A 129 -6.72 7.82 -12.45
N SER A 130 -7.26 7.14 -11.43
CA SER A 130 -8.37 6.19 -11.61
C SER A 130 -9.64 6.89 -12.12
N GLN A 131 -10.02 7.99 -11.48
CA GLN A 131 -11.19 8.81 -11.85
C GLN A 131 -11.08 9.35 -13.28
N MET A 132 -9.91 9.87 -13.66
CA MET A 132 -9.65 10.37 -15.00
C MET A 132 -9.66 9.24 -16.04
N THR A 133 -9.03 8.11 -15.74
CA THR A 133 -9.04 6.94 -16.65
C THR A 133 -10.45 6.42 -16.88
N GLU A 134 -11.29 6.37 -15.83
CA GLU A 134 -12.68 5.96 -15.97
C GLU A 134 -13.51 6.97 -16.77
N GLY A 135 -13.26 8.27 -16.58
CA GLY A 135 -13.85 9.31 -17.43
C GLY A 135 -13.50 9.12 -18.91
N LEU A 136 -12.24 8.80 -19.23
CA LEU A 136 -11.82 8.47 -20.59
C LEU A 136 -12.50 7.20 -21.13
N ASN A 137 -12.56 6.12 -20.32
CA ASN A 137 -13.24 4.87 -20.71
C ASN A 137 -14.72 5.08 -21.06
N ARG A 138 -15.40 5.97 -20.31
CA ARG A 138 -16.80 6.34 -20.53
C ARG A 138 -17.00 7.44 -21.58
N GLY A 139 -15.92 7.94 -22.20
CA GLY A 139 -15.98 9.00 -23.20
C GLY A 139 -16.44 10.37 -22.66
N ARG A 140 -16.30 10.63 -21.36
CA ARG A 140 -16.72 11.91 -20.75
C ARG A 140 -15.74 13.03 -21.14
N ASP A 141 -16.26 14.17 -21.60
CA ASP A 141 -15.42 15.28 -22.04
C ASP A 141 -14.62 15.95 -20.90
N ASP A 142 -15.10 15.89 -19.66
CA ASP A 142 -14.38 16.41 -18.49
C ASP A 142 -13.08 15.65 -18.21
N ALA A 143 -12.96 14.41 -18.67
CA ALA A 143 -11.73 13.61 -18.57
C ALA A 143 -10.58 14.12 -19.46
N LYS A 144 -10.85 15.09 -20.33
CA LYS A 144 -9.84 15.86 -21.10
C LYS A 144 -9.32 17.07 -20.31
N ASN A 145 -9.89 17.38 -19.15
CA ASN A 145 -9.38 18.39 -18.24
C ASN A 145 -8.27 17.82 -17.34
N ARG A 146 -7.27 18.64 -17.03
CA ARG A 146 -6.18 18.32 -16.09
C ARG A 146 -6.62 18.41 -14.63
N THR A 147 -7.68 19.15 -14.35
CA THR A 147 -8.22 19.36 -13.00
C THR A 147 -9.33 18.37 -12.70
N VAL A 148 -9.18 17.61 -11.62
CA VAL A 148 -10.19 16.64 -11.14
C VAL A 148 -10.72 17.11 -9.79
N ARG A 149 -12.04 17.20 -9.69
CA ARG A 149 -12.78 17.51 -8.46
C ARG A 149 -13.32 16.23 -7.84
N PHE A 150 -13.18 16.07 -6.53
CA PHE A 150 -13.75 14.92 -5.80
C PHE A 150 -14.13 15.29 -4.36
N THR A 151 -15.09 14.57 -3.76
CA THR A 151 -15.36 14.73 -2.33
C THR A 151 -14.31 13.98 -1.51
N VAL A 152 -13.95 14.54 -0.34
CA VAL A 152 -12.93 13.92 0.50
C VAL A 152 -13.40 12.60 1.09
N ARG A 153 -14.70 12.46 1.41
CA ARG A 153 -15.28 11.20 1.89
C ARG A 153 -15.06 10.07 0.87
N ASP A 154 -15.32 10.33 -0.40
CA ASP A 154 -15.19 9.36 -1.49
C ASP A 154 -13.74 8.89 -1.65
N TYR A 155 -12.78 9.81 -1.58
CA TYR A 155 -11.36 9.50 -1.55
C TYR A 155 -10.97 8.65 -0.33
N LEU A 156 -11.38 9.04 0.88
CA LEU A 156 -11.05 8.31 2.11
C LEU A 156 -11.63 6.89 2.11
N VAL A 157 -12.86 6.73 1.61
CA VAL A 157 -13.52 5.42 1.46
C VAL A 157 -12.80 4.56 0.42
N SER A 158 -12.59 5.08 -0.79
CA SER A 158 -11.98 4.36 -1.91
C SER A 158 -10.52 3.94 -1.64
N THR A 159 -9.80 4.73 -0.83
CA THR A 159 -8.41 4.45 -0.43
C THR A 159 -8.29 3.74 0.92
N ASN A 160 -9.38 3.16 1.45
CA ASN A 160 -9.44 2.41 2.72
C ASN A 160 -8.83 3.16 3.92
N LYS A 161 -8.95 4.49 3.94
CA LYS A 161 -8.54 5.35 5.06
C LYS A 161 -9.69 5.49 6.07
N PRO A 162 -9.42 5.84 7.33
CA PRO A 162 -10.47 6.30 8.24
C PRO A 162 -11.18 7.54 7.68
N THR A 163 -12.34 7.87 8.22
CA THR A 163 -13.17 9.03 7.79
C THR A 163 -13.26 10.13 8.85
N GLY A 164 -12.40 10.10 9.87
CA GLY A 164 -12.34 11.13 10.93
C GLY A 164 -11.55 12.38 10.51
N GLY A 165 -11.79 13.51 11.17
CA GLY A 165 -11.22 14.82 10.81
C GLY A 165 -9.69 14.87 10.69
N ALA A 166 -8.95 14.05 11.45
CA ALA A 166 -7.50 13.95 11.34
C ALA A 166 -7.01 13.48 9.95
N GLU A 167 -7.83 12.77 9.17
CA GLU A 167 -7.48 12.35 7.81
C GLU A 167 -7.65 13.46 6.77
N TYR A 168 -8.52 14.45 7.03
CA TYR A 168 -8.66 15.65 6.19
C TYR A 168 -7.39 16.50 6.28
N GLN A 169 -6.90 16.75 7.50
CA GLN A 169 -5.61 17.43 7.70
C GLN A 169 -4.44 16.66 7.07
N ARG A 170 -4.48 15.32 7.07
CA ARG A 170 -3.46 14.50 6.39
C ARG A 170 -3.55 14.59 4.87
N LEU A 171 -4.75 14.71 4.29
CA LEU A 171 -4.93 14.95 2.87
C LEU A 171 -4.34 16.31 2.47
N GLU A 172 -4.64 17.38 3.19
CA GLU A 172 -4.03 18.70 2.96
C GLU A 172 -2.49 18.63 3.02
N ASN A 173 -1.94 18.05 4.10
CA ASN A 173 -0.50 17.85 4.24
C ASN A 173 0.10 17.00 3.10
N ALA A 174 -0.65 16.04 2.53
CA ALA A 174 -0.23 15.28 1.36
C ALA A 174 -0.22 16.13 0.09
N LEU A 175 -1.26 16.94 -0.13
CA LEU A 175 -1.37 17.88 -1.24
C LEU A 175 -0.25 18.94 -1.23
N GLU A 176 0.08 19.47 -0.04
CA GLU A 176 1.25 20.35 0.14
C GLU A 176 2.55 19.67 -0.31
N ARG A 177 2.82 18.43 0.12
CA ARG A 177 4.03 17.68 -0.26
C ARG A 177 4.05 17.32 -1.75
N LEU A 178 2.91 16.94 -2.32
CA LEU A 178 2.78 16.62 -3.75
C LEU A 178 3.09 17.87 -4.61
N ARG A 179 2.44 19.00 -4.31
CA ARG A 179 2.69 20.28 -5.01
C ARG A 179 4.10 20.82 -4.77
N GLY A 180 4.65 20.59 -3.58
CA GLY A 180 5.99 21.03 -3.20
C GLY A 180 7.14 20.14 -3.70
N THR A 181 6.85 18.95 -4.23
CA THR A 181 7.89 18.05 -4.75
C THR A 181 8.09 18.28 -6.24
N THR A 182 9.28 18.74 -6.62
CA THR A 182 9.65 18.99 -8.02
C THR A 182 10.45 17.81 -8.56
N ILE A 183 10.05 17.30 -9.72
CA ILE A 183 10.77 16.29 -10.50
C ILE A 183 11.47 17.00 -11.65
N LYS A 184 12.72 16.62 -11.92
CA LYS A 184 13.44 16.93 -13.16
C LYS A 184 13.88 15.60 -13.76
N THR A 185 13.43 15.30 -14.97
CA THR A 185 13.67 14.02 -15.61
C THR A 185 13.79 14.15 -17.13
N ASP A 186 14.36 13.14 -17.76
CA ASP A 186 14.36 12.94 -19.20
C ASP A 186 13.63 11.65 -19.64
N ILE A 187 12.84 11.07 -18.74
CA ILE A 187 11.94 9.94 -19.01
C ILE A 187 10.92 10.34 -20.09
N ARG A 188 10.69 9.44 -21.04
CA ARG A 188 9.68 9.61 -22.09
C ARG A 188 8.28 9.28 -21.56
N THR A 189 7.31 10.11 -21.92
CA THR A 189 5.88 9.95 -21.62
C THR A 189 5.09 10.44 -22.81
N GLY A 190 4.09 9.68 -23.27
CA GLY A 190 3.34 10.00 -24.49
C GLY A 190 4.23 10.08 -25.75
N GLY A 191 5.32 9.31 -25.77
CA GLY A 191 6.28 9.24 -26.88
C GLY A 191 7.31 10.38 -26.97
N GLN A 192 7.13 11.50 -26.28
CA GLN A 192 8.05 12.65 -26.33
C GLN A 192 9.15 12.58 -25.25
N ARG A 193 10.33 13.14 -25.53
CA ARG A 193 11.43 13.27 -24.56
C ARG A 193 11.71 14.75 -24.34
N VAL A 194 11.34 15.27 -23.18
CA VAL A 194 11.57 16.67 -22.79
C VAL A 194 12.30 16.68 -21.45
N LYS A 195 13.39 17.45 -21.36
CA LYS A 195 14.04 17.75 -20.07
C LYS A 195 13.33 18.94 -19.45
N GLU A 196 12.31 18.67 -18.65
CA GLU A 196 11.52 19.68 -17.94
C GLU A 196 11.60 19.45 -16.42
N GLY A 197 11.51 20.55 -15.66
CA GLY A 197 11.32 20.52 -14.21
C GLY A 197 9.86 20.85 -13.89
N PHE A 198 9.14 19.93 -13.24
CA PHE A 198 7.70 20.06 -12.97
C PHE A 198 7.34 19.55 -11.57
N GLY A 199 6.29 20.10 -10.95
CA GLY A 199 5.72 19.54 -9.71
C GLY A 199 4.98 18.24 -9.98
N ILE A 200 4.82 17.37 -8.98
CA ILE A 200 4.00 16.15 -9.14
C ILE A 200 2.56 16.52 -9.55
N ILE A 201 2.01 17.55 -8.89
CA ILE A 201 0.78 18.26 -9.25
C ILE A 201 1.09 19.75 -9.40
N ASP A 202 0.36 20.46 -10.26
CA ASP A 202 0.57 21.90 -10.49
C ASP A 202 -0.12 22.74 -9.40
N SER A 203 -1.35 22.39 -9.05
CA SER A 203 -2.16 23.10 -8.04
C SER A 203 -3.16 22.18 -7.37
N TRP A 204 -3.65 22.62 -6.22
CA TRP A 204 -4.81 22.05 -5.55
C TRP A 204 -5.62 23.17 -4.89
N THR A 205 -6.91 22.92 -4.68
CA THR A 205 -7.83 23.84 -3.99
C THR A 205 -8.73 23.04 -3.06
N ILE A 206 -8.80 23.43 -1.79
CA ILE A 206 -9.78 22.93 -0.81
C ILE A 206 -11.09 23.70 -1.01
N ILE A 207 -12.22 22.99 -1.01
CA ILE A 207 -13.56 23.57 -1.13
C ILE A 207 -14.33 23.24 0.14
N GLU A 208 -14.57 24.28 0.93
CA GLU A 208 -15.33 24.26 2.17
C GLU A 208 -16.85 24.35 1.92
N ARG A 209 -17.65 24.06 2.95
CA ARG A 209 -19.11 24.00 2.81
C ARG A 209 -19.74 25.37 2.65
N ALA A 210 -19.25 26.34 3.40
CA ALA A 210 -19.68 27.72 3.45
C ALA A 210 -18.52 28.57 3.99
N PRO A 211 -18.50 29.90 3.75
CA PRO A 211 -17.42 30.77 4.22
C PRO A 211 -17.23 30.82 5.75
N ASP A 212 -18.19 30.28 6.51
CA ASP A 212 -18.24 30.18 7.96
C ASP A 212 -18.18 28.72 8.48
N ASP A 213 -18.04 27.73 7.61
CA ASP A 213 -17.92 26.30 7.95
C ASP A 213 -16.66 25.70 7.31
N GLU A 214 -15.54 25.74 8.07
CA GLU A 214 -14.19 25.21 7.75
C GLU A 214 -14.16 23.70 7.38
N ARG A 215 -15.32 23.05 7.29
CA ARG A 215 -15.46 21.67 6.82
C ARG A 215 -15.19 21.60 5.32
N MET A 216 -13.96 21.22 4.98
CA MET A 216 -13.56 20.69 3.68
C MET A 216 -14.56 19.62 3.19
N ILE A 217 -15.30 19.92 2.12
CA ILE A 217 -16.19 18.98 1.44
C ILE A 217 -15.46 18.29 0.29
N ALA A 218 -14.82 19.08 -0.56
CA ALA A 218 -14.22 18.64 -1.80
C ALA A 218 -12.81 19.20 -1.98
N VAL A 219 -12.06 18.56 -2.86
CA VAL A 219 -10.76 19.02 -3.31
C VAL A 219 -10.75 19.01 -4.84
N GLU A 220 -10.17 20.05 -5.42
CA GLU A 220 -9.77 20.09 -6.83
C GLU A 220 -8.26 19.91 -6.91
N VAL A 221 -7.80 19.00 -7.77
CA VAL A 221 -6.37 18.72 -8.00
C VAL A 221 -6.07 18.87 -9.48
N THR A 222 -5.12 19.74 -9.83
CA THR A 222 -4.63 19.91 -11.21
C THR A 222 -3.38 19.08 -11.39
N LEU A 223 -3.48 18.00 -12.16
CA LEU A 223 -2.35 17.14 -12.49
C LEU A 223 -1.31 17.91 -13.31
N SER A 224 -0.03 17.61 -13.10
CA SER A 224 1.05 18.11 -13.96
C SER A 224 0.85 17.66 -15.41
N LYS A 225 1.35 18.45 -16.37
CA LYS A 225 1.24 18.11 -17.82
C LYS A 225 1.80 16.72 -18.09
N TRP A 226 2.92 16.39 -17.46
CA TRP A 226 3.58 15.09 -17.57
C TRP A 226 2.67 13.94 -17.12
N LEU A 227 2.12 14.00 -15.90
CA LEU A 227 1.25 12.95 -15.38
C LEU A 227 -0.06 12.87 -16.18
N PHE A 228 -0.65 14.01 -16.56
CA PHE A 228 -1.83 14.05 -17.42
C PHE A 228 -1.59 13.37 -18.77
N ASN A 229 -0.47 13.68 -19.44
CA ASN A 229 -0.12 13.07 -20.72
C ASN A 229 0.08 11.55 -20.60
N ALA A 230 0.61 11.05 -19.48
CA ALA A 230 0.70 9.61 -19.21
C ALA A 230 -0.69 8.96 -19.16
N VAL A 231 -1.67 9.60 -18.51
CA VAL A 231 -3.06 9.09 -18.44
C VAL A 231 -3.73 9.12 -19.81
N GLN A 232 -3.61 10.22 -20.56
CA GLN A 232 -4.17 10.33 -21.92
C GLN A 232 -3.53 9.33 -22.90
N ALA A 233 -2.25 8.98 -22.72
CA ALA A 233 -1.55 7.94 -23.48
C ALA A 233 -1.84 6.50 -22.99
N HIS A 234 -2.75 6.32 -22.03
CA HIS A 234 -3.04 5.05 -21.37
C HIS A 234 -1.81 4.35 -20.74
N GLU A 235 -0.78 5.10 -20.34
CA GLU A 235 0.43 4.61 -19.64
C GLU A 235 0.17 4.29 -18.15
N VAL A 236 -1.00 3.69 -17.87
CA VAL A 236 -1.50 3.40 -16.51
C VAL A 236 -1.65 1.89 -16.27
N LEU A 237 -1.37 1.46 -15.05
CA LEU A 237 -1.46 0.06 -14.63
C LEU A 237 -2.61 -0.12 -13.63
N THR A 238 -3.49 -1.08 -13.87
CA THR A 238 -4.52 -1.46 -12.87
C THR A 238 -3.83 -1.99 -11.61
N ILE A 239 -4.23 -1.55 -10.42
CA ILE A 239 -3.76 -2.07 -9.13
C ILE A 239 -4.86 -2.78 -8.35
N HIS A 240 -4.48 -3.68 -7.45
CA HIS A 240 -5.41 -4.42 -6.59
C HIS A 240 -5.89 -3.55 -5.40
N PRO A 241 -7.17 -3.56 -5.01
CA PRO A 241 -7.69 -2.74 -3.89
C PRO A 241 -6.96 -2.92 -2.56
N ASP A 242 -6.50 -4.13 -2.26
CA ASP A 242 -5.69 -4.40 -1.06
C ASP A 242 -4.34 -3.66 -1.02
N TYR A 243 -3.89 -3.01 -2.11
CA TYR A 243 -2.73 -2.11 -2.10
C TYR A 243 -2.84 -1.08 -0.97
N PHE A 244 -4.02 -0.48 -0.79
CA PHE A 244 -4.23 0.52 0.26
C PHE A 244 -4.14 -0.06 1.68
N ARG A 245 -4.28 -1.37 1.83
CA ARG A 245 -4.16 -2.09 3.11
C ARG A 245 -2.71 -2.45 3.46
N LEU A 246 -1.75 -2.26 2.54
CA LEU A 246 -0.32 -2.40 2.82
C LEU A 246 0.13 -1.34 3.83
N ARG A 247 0.81 -1.78 4.88
CA ARG A 247 1.07 -0.98 6.08
C ARG A 247 2.38 -0.20 6.02
N ARG A 248 3.37 -0.67 5.27
CA ARG A 248 4.71 -0.06 5.18
C ARG A 248 4.89 0.61 3.81
N PRO A 249 5.56 1.78 3.75
CA PRO A 249 5.96 2.38 2.47
C PRO A 249 6.70 1.39 1.56
N LEU A 250 7.62 0.60 2.12
CA LEU A 250 8.37 -0.38 1.35
C LEU A 250 7.49 -1.49 0.75
N GLU A 251 6.44 -1.95 1.45
CA GLU A 251 5.52 -2.95 0.88
C GLU A 251 4.79 -2.40 -0.34
N ARG A 252 4.29 -1.17 -0.24
CA ARG A 252 3.63 -0.47 -1.35
C ARG A 252 4.56 -0.31 -2.54
N ARG A 253 5.80 0.13 -2.30
CA ARG A 253 6.81 0.27 -3.37
C ARG A 253 7.22 -1.06 -3.99
N LEU A 254 7.33 -2.13 -3.20
CA LEU A 254 7.60 -3.48 -3.73
C LEU A 254 6.41 -4.04 -4.53
N TYR A 255 5.17 -3.73 -4.15
CA TYR A 255 3.98 -4.05 -4.96
C TYR A 255 4.01 -3.30 -6.30
N GLU A 256 4.33 -2.01 -6.34
CA GLU A 256 4.48 -1.25 -7.60
C GLU A 256 5.53 -1.86 -8.53
N LEU A 257 6.72 -2.16 -8.01
CA LEU A 257 7.79 -2.79 -8.79
C LEU A 257 7.37 -4.18 -9.29
N ALA A 258 6.72 -4.98 -8.45
CA ALA A 258 6.12 -6.25 -8.85
C ALA A 258 5.05 -6.04 -9.94
N ARG A 259 4.24 -4.99 -9.85
CA ARG A 259 3.17 -4.71 -10.80
C ARG A 259 3.68 -4.23 -12.16
N LYS A 260 4.67 -3.33 -12.17
CA LYS A 260 5.36 -2.86 -13.38
C LYS A 260 6.07 -4.01 -14.10
N HIS A 261 6.81 -4.85 -13.37
CA HIS A 261 7.65 -5.89 -13.96
C HIS A 261 6.95 -7.26 -14.14
N CYS A 262 5.99 -7.64 -13.30
CA CYS A 262 5.16 -8.86 -13.44
C CYS A 262 3.71 -8.53 -13.86
N GLY A 263 3.51 -7.39 -14.54
CA GLY A 263 2.23 -7.04 -15.18
C GLY A 263 1.99 -7.89 -16.43
N HIS A 264 3.02 -8.01 -17.27
CA HIS A 264 2.98 -8.72 -18.56
C HIS A 264 3.54 -10.16 -18.46
N GLN A 265 4.76 -10.29 -17.92
CA GLN A 265 5.36 -11.59 -17.58
C GLN A 265 4.92 -12.07 -16.19
N THR A 266 5.12 -13.35 -15.88
CA THR A 266 4.63 -13.99 -14.65
C THR A 266 5.65 -14.08 -13.53
N LEU A 267 6.91 -13.79 -13.84
CA LEU A 267 8.06 -13.84 -12.94
C LEU A 267 9.05 -12.74 -13.34
N TRP A 268 9.71 -12.15 -12.34
CA TRP A 268 10.80 -11.19 -12.52
C TRP A 268 11.82 -11.34 -11.39
N SER A 269 13.11 -11.40 -11.73
CA SER A 269 14.19 -11.47 -10.75
C SER A 269 15.12 -10.26 -10.84
N ILE A 270 15.67 -9.86 -9.69
CA ILE A 270 16.52 -8.69 -9.53
C ILE A 270 17.47 -8.90 -8.33
N GLY A 271 18.72 -8.44 -8.44
CA GLY A 271 19.66 -8.45 -7.31
C GLY A 271 19.22 -7.46 -6.22
N LEU A 272 19.41 -7.82 -4.95
CA LEU A 272 18.88 -7.08 -3.79
C LEU A 272 19.34 -5.61 -3.75
N GLU A 273 20.58 -5.34 -4.14
CA GLU A 273 21.16 -3.99 -4.22
C GLU A 273 20.44 -3.12 -5.27
N LEU A 274 20.30 -3.61 -6.51
CA LEU A 274 19.55 -2.92 -7.57
C LEU A 274 18.06 -2.77 -7.22
N LEU A 275 17.49 -3.71 -6.44
CA LEU A 275 16.14 -3.56 -5.89
C LEU A 275 16.07 -2.46 -4.83
N GLN A 276 17.11 -2.32 -4.00
CA GLN A 276 17.21 -1.24 -3.00
C GLN A 276 17.21 0.13 -3.68
N GLU A 277 18.00 0.29 -4.73
CA GLU A 277 18.07 1.51 -5.55
C GLU A 277 16.70 1.84 -6.18
N LYS A 278 16.08 0.86 -6.86
CA LYS A 278 14.74 1.02 -7.48
C LYS A 278 13.62 1.27 -6.47
N ALA A 279 13.76 0.78 -5.24
CA ALA A 279 12.85 1.05 -4.14
C ALA A 279 13.08 2.42 -3.48
N GLY A 280 14.22 3.08 -3.72
CA GLY A 280 14.55 4.38 -3.11
C GLY A 280 14.93 4.29 -1.63
N SER A 281 15.48 3.15 -1.18
CA SER A 281 15.76 2.94 0.24
C SER A 281 17.16 3.39 0.66
N LYS A 282 17.21 4.33 1.61
CA LYS A 282 18.43 4.88 2.24
C LYS A 282 19.03 4.00 3.34
N GLY A 283 18.48 2.81 3.58
CA GLY A 283 18.99 1.89 4.60
C GLY A 283 20.36 1.31 4.24
N THR A 284 20.99 0.61 5.18
CA THR A 284 22.10 -0.30 4.80
C THR A 284 21.51 -1.51 4.06
N LEU A 285 22.28 -2.13 3.16
CA LEU A 285 21.84 -3.34 2.45
C LEU A 285 21.43 -4.47 3.41
N ARG A 286 22.09 -4.56 4.58
CA ARG A 286 21.72 -5.48 5.67
C ARG A 286 20.30 -5.20 6.20
N GLU A 287 19.97 -3.95 6.46
CA GLU A 287 18.65 -3.56 6.95
C GLU A 287 17.58 -3.71 5.86
N PHE A 288 17.91 -3.38 4.61
CA PHE A 288 17.03 -3.62 3.47
C PHE A 288 16.71 -5.11 3.30
N ARG A 289 17.73 -5.99 3.36
CA ARG A 289 17.57 -7.46 3.37
C ARG A 289 16.62 -7.92 4.46
N ARG A 290 16.81 -7.40 5.69
CA ARG A 290 15.98 -7.71 6.86
C ARG A 290 14.51 -7.34 6.61
N MET A 291 14.25 -6.11 6.13
CA MET A 291 12.89 -5.66 5.81
C MET A 291 12.25 -6.44 4.66
N VAL A 292 13.01 -6.82 3.63
CA VAL A 292 12.52 -7.66 2.53
C VAL A 292 12.13 -9.06 3.02
N ARG A 293 12.92 -9.68 3.91
CA ARG A 293 12.58 -10.96 4.53
C ARG A 293 11.31 -10.89 5.37
N GLU A 294 11.13 -9.87 6.19
CA GLU A 294 9.87 -9.64 6.93
C GLU A 294 8.64 -9.58 5.99
N ILE A 295 8.76 -8.96 4.82
CA ILE A 295 7.67 -8.81 3.83
C ILE A 295 7.41 -10.14 3.08
N ILE A 296 8.48 -10.90 2.80
CA ILE A 296 8.38 -12.27 2.26
C ILE A 296 7.61 -13.15 3.24
N GLU A 297 8.03 -13.21 4.51
CA GLU A 297 7.42 -14.02 5.58
C GLU A 297 5.97 -13.61 5.85
N ALA A 298 5.68 -12.31 5.93
CA ALA A 298 4.34 -11.80 6.17
C ALA A 298 3.38 -11.96 4.97
N HIS A 299 3.89 -12.34 3.79
CA HIS A 299 3.08 -12.67 2.62
C HIS A 299 2.09 -11.56 2.20
N THR A 300 2.45 -10.28 2.41
CA THR A 300 1.51 -9.14 2.33
C THR A 300 1.16 -8.70 0.92
N LEU A 301 2.10 -8.69 -0.03
CA LEU A 301 1.91 -8.06 -1.36
C LEU A 301 0.73 -8.67 -2.14
N PRO A 302 -0.38 -7.94 -2.40
CA PRO A 302 -1.52 -8.45 -3.17
C PRO A 302 -1.09 -8.99 -4.52
N GLU A 303 -1.81 -9.99 -5.06
CA GLU A 303 -1.53 -10.66 -6.34
C GLU A 303 -0.14 -11.31 -6.53
N TYR A 304 0.85 -11.00 -5.68
CA TYR A 304 2.25 -11.34 -5.87
C TYR A 304 2.83 -12.11 -4.67
N ARG A 305 3.94 -12.78 -4.94
CA ARG A 305 4.82 -13.44 -3.96
C ARG A 305 6.25 -13.02 -4.26
N MET A 306 7.09 -13.16 -3.23
CA MET A 306 8.52 -12.88 -3.31
C MET A 306 9.29 -14.06 -2.70
N THR A 307 10.46 -14.34 -3.26
CA THR A 307 11.53 -15.13 -2.63
C THR A 307 12.82 -14.34 -2.68
N LEU A 308 13.75 -14.67 -1.78
CA LEU A 308 15.12 -14.16 -1.73
C LEU A 308 16.03 -15.36 -1.50
N ASP A 309 16.97 -15.61 -2.41
CA ASP A 309 17.96 -16.69 -2.26
C ASP A 309 19.24 -16.23 -1.57
N ASP A 310 20.16 -17.17 -1.33
CA ASP A 310 21.45 -16.92 -0.67
C ASP A 310 22.44 -16.12 -1.55
N ALA A 311 22.16 -15.98 -2.84
CA ALA A 311 22.91 -15.14 -3.78
C ALA A 311 22.35 -13.70 -3.85
N ASP A 312 21.53 -13.31 -2.87
CA ASP A 312 20.85 -12.01 -2.79
C ASP A 312 19.99 -11.68 -4.02
N LYS A 313 19.45 -12.70 -4.71
CA LYS A 313 18.53 -12.50 -5.83
C LYS A 313 17.09 -12.57 -5.31
N VAL A 314 16.38 -11.46 -5.45
CA VAL A 314 14.95 -11.38 -5.16
C VAL A 314 14.17 -11.78 -6.41
N THR A 315 13.19 -12.66 -6.26
CA THR A 315 12.30 -13.08 -7.35
C THR A 315 10.84 -12.82 -6.99
N PHE A 316 10.17 -12.00 -7.80
CA PHE A 316 8.74 -11.74 -7.75
C PHE A 316 8.01 -12.68 -8.70
N TYR A 317 6.84 -13.17 -8.31
CA TYR A 317 5.98 -13.97 -9.17
C TYR A 317 4.49 -13.80 -8.82
N VAL A 318 3.62 -14.07 -9.80
CA VAL A 318 2.15 -14.00 -9.60
C VAL A 318 1.65 -15.13 -8.68
N ARG A 319 0.73 -14.80 -7.77
CA ARG A 319 0.06 -15.75 -6.86
C ARG A 319 -0.81 -16.76 -7.59
N ASN A 320 -1.39 -16.39 -8.73
CA ASN A 320 -2.28 -17.27 -9.49
C ASN A 320 -1.45 -18.43 -10.11
N PRO A 321 -1.65 -19.69 -9.69
CA PRO A 321 -0.79 -20.80 -10.11
C PRO A 321 -0.99 -21.17 -11.58
N GLN A 322 -2.23 -21.08 -12.09
CA GLN A 322 -2.54 -21.34 -13.50
C GLN A 322 -1.81 -20.33 -14.40
N ARG A 323 -1.89 -19.05 -14.04
CA ARG A 323 -1.18 -17.96 -14.74
C ARG A 323 0.33 -18.20 -14.70
N LEU A 324 0.89 -18.53 -13.52
CA LEU A 324 2.31 -18.79 -13.35
C LEU A 324 2.80 -19.96 -14.22
N ILE A 325 2.12 -21.11 -14.17
CA ILE A 325 2.44 -22.30 -14.98
C ILE A 325 2.36 -21.98 -16.48
N ALA A 326 1.32 -21.26 -16.91
CA ALA A 326 1.18 -20.87 -18.31
C ALA A 326 2.32 -19.93 -18.78
N GLY A 327 2.77 -19.01 -17.92
CA GLY A 327 3.89 -18.12 -18.19
C GLY A 327 5.23 -18.86 -18.26
N LEU A 328 5.54 -19.71 -17.28
CA LEU A 328 6.76 -20.53 -17.27
C LEU A 328 6.82 -21.47 -18.50
N THR A 329 5.69 -22.06 -18.87
CA THR A 329 5.59 -22.93 -20.06
C THR A 329 5.82 -22.16 -21.36
N LYS A 330 5.39 -20.89 -21.44
CA LYS A 330 5.69 -20.01 -22.59
C LYS A 330 7.15 -19.57 -22.61
N GLY A 331 7.73 -19.21 -21.46
CA GLY A 331 9.15 -18.86 -21.32
C GLY A 331 10.07 -19.98 -21.78
N ASN A 332 9.91 -21.19 -21.23
CA ASN A 332 10.70 -22.36 -21.63
C ASN A 332 10.60 -22.69 -23.13
N LYS A 333 9.45 -22.43 -23.77
CA LYS A 333 9.30 -22.58 -25.23
C LYS A 333 10.05 -21.49 -26.01
N ALA A 334 10.05 -20.24 -25.54
CA ALA A 334 10.81 -19.17 -26.17
C ALA A 334 12.33 -19.41 -26.07
N ASP A 335 12.82 -19.83 -24.89
CA ASP A 335 14.24 -20.16 -24.68
C ASP A 335 14.68 -21.41 -25.47
N ALA A 336 13.80 -22.41 -25.61
CA ALA A 336 14.04 -23.57 -26.48
C ALA A 336 14.14 -23.17 -27.96
N VAL A 337 13.28 -22.28 -28.45
CA VAL A 337 13.35 -21.78 -29.84
C VAL A 337 14.60 -20.93 -30.07
N HIS A 338 14.96 -20.05 -29.14
CA HIS A 338 16.15 -19.18 -29.26
C HIS A 338 17.48 -19.93 -29.15
N SER A 339 17.51 -21.03 -28.40
CA SER A 339 18.68 -21.93 -28.37
C SER A 339 18.78 -22.80 -29.64
N TYR A 340 17.65 -23.20 -30.23
CA TYR A 340 17.63 -23.91 -31.52
C TYR A 340 18.15 -23.04 -32.67
N THR A 341 17.76 -21.75 -32.73
CA THR A 341 18.24 -20.82 -33.77
C THR A 341 19.72 -20.45 -33.66
N ARG A 342 20.35 -20.63 -32.49
CA ARG A 342 21.83 -20.47 -32.35
C ARG A 342 22.64 -21.72 -32.65
N ASN A 343 22.05 -22.91 -32.64
CA ASN A 343 22.78 -24.16 -32.93
C ASN A 343 21.86 -25.24 -33.52
N PRO A 344 21.71 -25.30 -34.86
CA PRO A 344 20.76 -26.20 -35.53
C PRO A 344 21.12 -27.69 -35.47
N LYS A 345 22.14 -28.10 -34.70
CA LYS A 345 22.54 -29.50 -34.52
C LYS A 345 21.95 -30.21 -33.29
N ARG A 346 21.12 -29.54 -32.47
CA ARG A 346 20.40 -30.18 -31.35
C ARG A 346 18.96 -30.54 -31.73
N VAL A 347 18.78 -31.69 -32.37
CA VAL A 347 17.47 -32.29 -32.63
C VAL A 347 16.74 -32.55 -31.29
N PRO A 348 15.46 -32.18 -31.13
CA PRO A 348 14.70 -32.52 -29.92
C PRO A 348 14.47 -34.04 -29.83
N PRO A 349 14.41 -34.65 -28.63
CA PRO A 349 14.02 -36.05 -28.51
C PRO A 349 12.58 -36.24 -28.99
N GLU A 350 12.38 -37.13 -29.96
CA GLU A 350 11.06 -37.39 -30.54
C GLU A 350 10.07 -37.91 -29.48
N LEU A 351 8.91 -37.26 -29.40
CA LEU A 351 7.74 -37.81 -28.73
C LEU A 351 7.22 -39.01 -29.55
N LYS A 352 7.68 -40.22 -29.22
CA LYS A 352 7.19 -41.46 -29.83
C LYS A 352 5.71 -41.70 -29.50
N GLY A 353 4.85 -41.17 -30.37
CA GLY A 353 3.44 -41.54 -30.46
C GLY A 353 3.27 -43.01 -30.88
N LYS A 354 2.22 -43.64 -30.38
CA LYS A 354 1.95 -45.07 -30.58
C LYS A 354 1.57 -45.38 -32.03
N GLY A 355 2.20 -46.39 -32.63
CA GLY A 355 1.65 -47.14 -33.75
C GLY A 355 0.92 -48.39 -33.24
N LYS A 356 -0.33 -48.58 -33.66
CA LYS A 356 -1.08 -49.85 -33.69
C LYS A 356 -1.21 -50.26 -35.18
N PRO A 357 -1.42 -51.54 -35.52
CA PRO A 357 -2.61 -52.33 -35.12
C PRO A 357 -2.53 -53.06 -33.78
#